data_AF-A0A2N6BW28-F1
#
_entry.id   AF-A0A2N6BW28-F1
#
_cell.length_a   1.000
_cell.length_b   1.000
_cell.length_c   1.000
_cell.angle_alpha   90.00
_cell.angle_beta   90.00
_cell.angle_gamma   90.00
#
_symmetry.space_group_name_H-M   'P 1'
#
loop_
_entity.id
_entity.type
_entity.pdbx_description
1 polymer ?
#
loop_
_entity_poly.entity_id
_entity_poly.type
_entity_poly.pdbx_seq_one_letter_code
_entity_poly.pdbx_strand_id
1 'polypeptide(L)'
;MTNTIENRIDEVAQYYEPAVKFEKLAAWLFWLISILSLCMPYYSNFGELVKCSLQSSFIVSVILYFSISQISRFYLVPKAERMRRKQMLSDAFGTPLCHDKTSLYYNNDYTPSLQRLGANTMENSFFSKEVAEKMLHKKRTFTGGYAVIWLLAFSLRHNNLEILTWITQVIFSGEIIAQWLNLEVLRLRHERTYDRLHTHFLHDIGAESPRAIATVLDSFVAYESAKSSAGLLLSTKVFNELNSSLTKKWTQIRKELKMEFQPSA
;
A
#
# COMPACT_ATOMS: atom_id res chain seq x y z
N MET A 1 -25.18 34.62 -0.41
CA MET A 1 -23.93 33.90 -0.11
C MET A 1 -24.06 32.51 -0.69
N THR A 2 -23.47 32.30 -1.86
CA THR A 2 -23.47 31.01 -2.55
C THR A 2 -22.60 30.04 -1.77
N ASN A 3 -23.24 29.08 -1.10
CA ASN A 3 -22.58 27.87 -0.60
C ASN A 3 -22.07 27.08 -1.81
N THR A 4 -20.87 27.40 -2.29
CA THR A 4 -20.10 26.48 -3.12
C THR A 4 -19.80 25.29 -2.23
N ILE A 5 -20.44 24.15 -2.52
CA ILE A 5 -20.01 22.85 -2.01
C ILE A 5 -18.54 22.74 -2.42
N GLU A 6 -17.62 22.90 -1.47
CA GLU A 6 -16.21 22.70 -1.75
C GLU A 6 -16.04 21.24 -2.17
N ASN A 7 -15.79 21.04 -3.46
CA ASN A 7 -15.54 19.71 -3.99
C ASN A 7 -14.15 19.26 -3.53
N ARG A 8 -14.02 18.00 -3.12
CA ARG A 8 -12.73 17.37 -2.84
C ARG A 8 -11.86 17.41 -4.10
N ILE A 9 -10.65 17.96 -3.98
CA ILE A 9 -9.66 18.01 -5.06
C ILE A 9 -8.43 17.21 -4.60
N ASP A 10 -7.94 16.30 -5.44
CA ASP A 10 -6.70 15.54 -5.18
C ASP A 10 -5.88 15.37 -6.47
N GLU A 11 -5.22 16.44 -6.93
CA GLU A 11 -4.39 16.42 -8.14
C GLU A 11 -3.19 15.48 -7.98
N VAL A 12 -2.70 15.27 -6.76
CA VAL A 12 -1.56 14.39 -6.48
C VAL A 12 -1.89 12.91 -6.76
N ALA A 13 -3.17 12.53 -6.81
CA ALA A 13 -3.58 11.17 -7.18
C ALA A 13 -3.10 10.76 -8.58
N GLN A 14 -2.94 11.71 -9.51
CA GLN A 14 -2.51 11.45 -10.88
C GLN A 14 -1.15 10.73 -10.96
N TYR A 15 -0.26 10.98 -10.00
CA TYR A 15 1.07 10.37 -9.97
C TYR A 15 1.03 8.87 -9.62
N TYR A 16 -0.05 8.38 -9.01
CA TYR A 16 -0.23 6.96 -8.72
C TYR A 16 -0.77 6.17 -9.92
N GLU A 17 -1.40 6.82 -10.91
CA GLU A 17 -2.01 6.10 -12.04
C GLU A 17 -1.01 5.27 -12.86
N PRO A 18 0.19 5.77 -13.22
CA PRO A 18 1.16 4.97 -13.94
C PRO A 18 1.63 3.77 -13.12
N ALA A 19 1.86 3.96 -11.81
CA ALA A 19 2.28 2.90 -10.91
C ALA A 19 1.22 1.79 -10.82
N VAL A 20 -0.06 2.15 -10.69
CA VAL A 20 -1.19 1.21 -10.68
C VAL A 20 -1.33 0.46 -12.01
N LYS A 21 -1.11 1.14 -13.15
CA LYS A 21 -1.13 0.49 -14.47
C LYS A 21 0.00 -0.54 -14.61
N PHE A 22 1.21 -0.19 -14.17
CA PHE A 22 2.38 -1.08 -14.20
C PHE A 22 2.21 -2.27 -13.25
N GLU A 23 1.64 -2.06 -12.06
CA GLU A 23 1.33 -3.15 -11.12
C GLU A 23 0.34 -4.16 -11.72
N LYS A 24 -0.72 -3.68 -12.39
CA LYS A 24 -1.67 -4.56 -13.09
C LYS A 24 -1.02 -5.33 -14.23
N LEU A 25 -0.17 -4.68 -15.03
CA LEU A 25 0.55 -5.33 -16.13
C LEU A 25 1.55 -6.37 -15.61
N ALA A 26 2.28 -6.05 -14.55
CA ALA A 26 3.18 -7.00 -13.88
C ALA A 26 2.43 -8.21 -13.34
N ALA A 27 1.27 -8.00 -12.70
CA ALA A 27 0.42 -9.10 -12.24
C ALA A 27 -0.07 -9.99 -13.39
N TRP A 28 -0.46 -9.41 -14.53
CA TRP A 28 -0.85 -10.18 -15.72
C TRP A 28 0.33 -10.98 -16.29
N LEU A 29 1.51 -10.36 -16.41
CA LEU A 29 2.72 -11.03 -16.87
C LEU A 29 3.14 -12.17 -15.92
N PHE A 30 3.02 -11.99 -14.61
CA PHE A 30 3.28 -13.04 -13.63
C PHE A 30 2.42 -14.28 -13.88
N TRP A 31 1.11 -14.09 -14.10
CA TRP A 31 0.20 -15.19 -14.41
C TRP A 31 0.50 -15.83 -15.76
N LEU A 32 0.85 -15.04 -16.78
CA LEU A 32 1.28 -15.55 -18.07
C LEU A 32 2.54 -16.42 -17.94
N ILE A 33 3.57 -15.93 -17.23
CA ILE A 33 4.81 -16.67 -16.95
C ILE A 33 4.50 -17.97 -16.21
N SER A 34 3.61 -17.91 -15.21
CA SER A 34 3.19 -19.08 -14.44
C SER A 34 2.52 -20.14 -15.32
N ILE A 35 1.62 -19.74 -16.23
CA ILE A 35 0.97 -20.66 -17.17
C ILE A 35 1.98 -21.24 -18.16
N LEU A 36 2.83 -20.41 -18.76
CA LEU A 36 3.86 -20.86 -19.70
C LEU A 36 4.81 -21.86 -19.04
N SER A 37 5.21 -21.59 -17.79
CA SER A 37 6.01 -22.47 -16.95
C SER A 37 5.33 -23.83 -16.73
N LEU A 38 4.03 -23.84 -16.44
CA LEU A 38 3.25 -25.08 -16.25
C LEU A 38 3.05 -25.88 -17.53
N CYS A 39 3.18 -25.27 -18.72
CA CYS A 39 3.13 -25.98 -19.99
C CYS A 39 4.46 -26.69 -20.34
N MET A 40 5.58 -26.30 -19.73
CA MET A 40 6.91 -26.83 -20.04
C MET A 40 7.07 -28.34 -19.79
N PRO A 41 6.46 -28.99 -18.78
CA PRO A 41 6.57 -30.44 -18.61
C PRO A 41 5.99 -31.25 -19.79
N TYR A 42 5.03 -30.69 -20.51
CA TYR A 42 4.39 -31.33 -21.66
C TYR A 42 5.13 -31.08 -22.99
N TYR A 43 6.35 -30.53 -22.92
CA TYR A 43 7.17 -30.14 -24.08
C TYR A 43 7.37 -31.27 -25.08
N SER A 44 7.48 -32.53 -24.62
CA SER A 44 7.65 -33.71 -25.48
C SER A 44 6.48 -33.94 -26.45
N ASN A 45 5.29 -33.44 -26.13
CA ASN A 45 4.08 -33.66 -26.92
C ASN A 45 3.87 -32.59 -28.01
N PHE A 46 4.72 -31.56 -28.06
CA PHE A 46 4.61 -30.44 -29.01
C PHE A 46 5.61 -30.55 -30.16
N GLY A 47 5.28 -29.97 -31.31
CA GLY A 47 6.22 -29.82 -32.43
C GLY A 47 7.29 -28.75 -32.17
N GLU A 48 8.43 -28.84 -32.85
CA GLU A 48 9.61 -27.95 -32.67
C GLU A 48 9.29 -26.45 -32.79
N LEU A 49 8.39 -26.05 -33.70
CA LEU A 49 7.99 -24.64 -33.83
C LEU A 49 7.24 -24.13 -32.60
N VAL A 50 6.35 -24.94 -32.03
CA VAL A 50 5.56 -24.59 -30.84
C VAL A 50 6.47 -24.50 -29.63
N LYS A 51 7.39 -25.46 -29.51
CA LYS A 51 8.46 -25.50 -28.50
C LYS A 51 9.31 -24.22 -28.48
N CYS A 52 9.85 -23.81 -29.63
CA CYS A 52 10.63 -22.59 -29.77
C CYS A 52 9.81 -21.33 -29.44
N SER A 53 8.56 -21.27 -29.92
CA SER A 53 7.66 -20.14 -29.64
C SER A 53 7.37 -20.01 -28.14
N LEU A 54 7.02 -21.12 -27.48
CA LEU A 54 6.68 -21.15 -26.07
C LEU A 54 7.86 -20.75 -25.18
N GLN A 55 9.07 -21.24 -25.47
CA GLN A 55 10.29 -20.85 -24.77
C GLN A 55 10.66 -19.37 -25.00
N SER A 56 10.55 -18.89 -26.23
CA SER A 56 10.80 -17.48 -26.56
C SER A 56 9.81 -16.55 -25.85
N SER A 57 8.52 -16.89 -25.86
CA SER A 57 7.47 -16.15 -25.14
C SER A 57 7.71 -16.13 -23.63
N PHE A 58 8.16 -17.23 -23.05
CA PHE A 58 8.53 -17.29 -21.62
C PHE A 58 9.67 -16.32 -21.30
N ILE A 59 10.78 -16.38 -22.03
CA ILE A 59 11.95 -15.52 -21.82
C ILE A 59 11.58 -14.05 -21.96
N VAL A 60 10.88 -13.69 -23.04
CA VAL A 60 10.42 -12.32 -23.29
C VAL A 60 9.52 -11.85 -22.14
N SER A 61 8.56 -12.67 -21.72
CA SER A 61 7.65 -12.32 -20.61
C SER A 61 8.41 -12.07 -19.30
N VAL A 62 9.40 -12.89 -18.96
CA VAL A 62 10.24 -12.71 -17.76
C VAL A 62 11.02 -11.40 -17.81
N ILE A 63 11.63 -11.06 -18.95
CA ILE A 63 12.39 -9.82 -19.12
C ILE A 63 11.46 -8.60 -19.00
N LEU A 64 10.28 -8.64 -19.63
CA LEU A 64 9.28 -7.57 -19.52
C LEU A 64 8.80 -7.42 -18.07
N TYR A 65 8.43 -8.52 -17.42
CA TYR A 65 7.98 -8.55 -16.04
C TYR A 65 9.02 -7.92 -15.11
N PHE A 66 10.28 -8.33 -15.23
CA PHE A 66 11.37 -7.77 -14.44
C PHE A 66 11.52 -6.26 -14.66
N SER A 67 11.57 -5.83 -15.92
CA SER A 67 11.75 -4.42 -16.28
C SER A 67 10.63 -3.53 -15.76
N ILE A 68 9.37 -3.94 -15.97
CA ILE A 68 8.18 -3.22 -15.49
C ILE A 68 8.18 -3.14 -13.96
N SER A 69 8.52 -4.25 -13.29
CA SER A 69 8.59 -4.30 -11.83
C SER A 69 9.66 -3.37 -11.28
N GLN A 70 10.86 -3.32 -11.88
CA GLN A 70 11.93 -2.41 -11.45
C GLN A 70 11.57 -0.94 -11.70
N ILE A 71 11.00 -0.60 -12.87
CA ILE A 71 10.56 0.77 -13.18
C ILE A 71 9.49 1.21 -12.18
N SER A 72 8.52 0.35 -11.89
CA SER A 72 7.47 0.66 -10.91
C SER A 72 8.07 0.92 -9.52
N ARG A 73 8.92 0.00 -9.05
CA ARG A 73 9.52 0.03 -7.71
C ARG A 73 10.46 1.19 -7.48
N PHE A 74 11.34 1.50 -8.43
CA PHE A 74 12.41 2.48 -8.24
C PHE A 74 12.08 3.87 -8.76
N TYR A 75 11.08 4.01 -9.62
CA TYR A 75 10.74 5.31 -10.22
C TYR A 75 9.30 5.73 -9.97
N LEU A 76 8.30 4.93 -10.40
CA LEU A 76 6.91 5.38 -10.38
C LEU A 76 6.36 5.52 -8.95
N VAL A 77 6.53 4.50 -8.10
CA VAL A 77 6.06 4.53 -6.71
C VAL A 77 6.78 5.63 -5.91
N PRO A 78 8.13 5.72 -5.89
CA PRO A 78 8.83 6.78 -5.16
C PRO A 78 8.48 8.18 -5.64
N LYS A 79 8.23 8.37 -6.95
CA LYS A 79 7.78 9.66 -7.49
C LYS A 79 6.43 10.06 -6.92
N ALA A 80 5.46 9.14 -6.91
CA ALA A 80 4.12 9.38 -6.38
C ALA A 80 4.15 9.66 -4.86
N GLU A 81 4.89 8.85 -4.11
CA GLU A 81 5.08 9.04 -2.66
C GLU A 81 5.74 10.37 -2.34
N ARG A 82 6.76 10.77 -3.10
CA ARG A 82 7.42 12.06 -2.91
C ARG A 82 6.47 13.23 -3.12
N MET A 83 5.59 13.19 -4.13
CA MET A 83 4.58 14.24 -4.33
C MET A 83 3.56 14.25 -3.19
N ARG A 84 3.10 13.08 -2.75
CA ARG A 84 2.18 12.97 -1.61
C ARG A 84 2.79 13.51 -0.30
N ARG A 85 4.06 13.23 -0.04
CA ARG A 85 4.78 13.75 1.12
C ARG A 85 4.94 15.26 1.07
N LYS A 86 5.33 15.82 -0.09
CA LYS A 86 5.37 17.28 -0.29
C LYS A 86 4.03 17.92 -0.01
N GLN A 87 2.94 17.29 -0.47
CA GLN A 87 1.60 17.81 -0.24
C GLN A 87 1.20 17.77 1.23
N MET A 88 1.49 16.68 1.93
CA MET A 88 1.22 16.56 3.36
C MET A 88 1.97 17.62 4.17
N LEU A 89 3.24 17.87 3.85
CA LEU A 89 4.03 18.93 4.47
C LEU A 89 3.50 20.33 4.11
N SER A 90 3.05 20.52 2.86
CA SER A 90 2.47 21.80 2.42
C SER A 90 1.17 22.12 3.15
N ASP A 91 0.30 21.13 3.31
CA ASP A 91 -0.93 21.24 4.10
C ASP A 91 -0.63 21.46 5.59
N ALA A 92 0.30 20.70 6.16
CA ALA A 92 0.63 20.79 7.57
C ALA A 92 1.23 22.14 7.96
N PHE A 93 2.07 22.75 7.11
CA PHE A 93 2.78 23.99 7.41
C PHE A 93 2.30 25.20 6.60
N GLY A 94 1.23 25.06 5.82
CA GLY A 94 0.64 26.15 5.05
C GLY A 94 1.60 26.76 4.02
N THR A 95 2.64 26.03 3.61
CA THR A 95 3.71 26.51 2.74
C THR A 95 3.81 25.62 1.50
N PRO A 96 3.61 26.15 0.28
CA PRO A 96 3.56 25.33 -0.92
C PRO A 96 4.93 24.73 -1.28
N LEU A 97 5.05 23.39 -1.27
CA LEU A 97 6.23 22.65 -1.72
C LEU A 97 6.06 22.00 -3.11
N CYS A 98 4.84 22.01 -3.63
CA CYS A 98 4.46 21.57 -4.98
C CYS A 98 3.37 22.48 -5.55
N HIS A 99 3.21 22.44 -6.88
CA HIS A 99 2.19 23.23 -7.58
C HIS A 99 0.81 22.56 -7.59
N ASP A 100 0.77 21.23 -7.38
CA ASP A 100 -0.47 20.46 -7.33
C ASP A 100 -1.32 20.85 -6.12
N LYS A 101 -2.62 20.97 -6.33
CA LYS A 101 -3.58 21.36 -5.31
C LYS A 101 -4.29 20.13 -4.73
N THR A 102 -4.51 20.17 -3.42
CA THR A 102 -5.51 19.30 -2.77
C THR A 102 -6.40 20.14 -1.88
N SER A 103 -7.70 19.86 -1.91
CA SER A 103 -8.69 20.46 -1.02
C SER A 103 -9.52 19.36 -0.37
N LEU A 104 -9.82 19.53 0.93
CA LEU A 104 -10.58 18.58 1.74
C LEU A 104 -10.01 17.15 1.70
N TYR A 105 -8.68 17.03 1.64
CA TYR A 105 -8.00 15.74 1.69
C TYR A 105 -7.87 15.22 3.13
N TYR A 106 -7.55 16.12 4.07
CA TYR A 106 -7.45 15.84 5.50
C TYR A 106 -8.68 16.36 6.23
N ASN A 107 -9.17 15.59 7.19
CA ASN A 107 -10.30 15.97 8.03
C ASN A 107 -9.76 16.42 9.39
N ASN A 108 -8.92 17.46 9.41
CA ASN A 108 -8.33 18.02 10.63
C ASN A 108 -8.46 19.54 10.65
N ASP A 109 -8.86 20.07 11.81
CA ASP A 109 -9.23 21.49 11.98
C ASP A 109 -8.08 22.34 12.56
N TYR A 110 -6.90 21.75 12.76
CA TYR A 110 -5.70 22.47 13.21
C TYR A 110 -5.27 23.53 12.18
N THR A 111 -4.85 24.70 12.64
CA THR A 111 -4.11 25.63 11.78
C THR A 111 -2.74 25.06 11.38
N PRO A 112 -2.12 25.56 10.30
CA PRO A 112 -0.78 25.17 9.90
C PRO A 112 0.21 25.16 11.06
N SER A 113 0.67 23.96 11.44
CA SER A 113 1.47 23.72 12.63
C SER A 113 2.02 22.28 12.65
N LEU A 114 2.94 22.02 13.57
CA LEU A 114 3.41 20.65 13.82
C LEU A 114 2.30 19.74 14.35
N GLN A 115 1.32 20.28 15.08
CA GLN A 115 0.15 19.51 15.51
C GLN A 115 -0.70 19.06 14.32
N ARG A 116 -0.87 19.91 13.30
CA ARG A 116 -1.53 19.53 12.04
C ARG A 116 -0.78 18.39 11.35
N LEU A 117 0.56 18.41 11.33
CA LEU A 117 1.34 17.29 10.81
C LEU A 117 1.07 15.99 11.59
N GLY A 118 1.08 16.07 12.92
CA GLY A 118 0.77 14.93 13.80
C GLY A 118 -0.63 14.37 13.55
N ALA A 119 -1.65 15.24 13.49
CA ALA A 119 -3.04 14.86 13.25
C ALA A 119 -3.21 14.21 11.86
N ASN A 120 -2.64 14.81 10.81
CA ASN A 120 -2.66 14.27 9.46
C ASN A 120 -1.94 12.91 9.38
N THR A 121 -0.80 12.76 10.07
CA THR A 121 -0.07 11.47 10.15
C THR A 121 -0.89 10.42 10.87
N MET A 122 -1.57 10.80 11.95
CA MET A 122 -2.42 9.92 12.73
C MET A 122 -3.65 9.47 11.92
N GLU A 123 -4.33 10.39 11.23
CA GLU A 123 -5.42 10.07 10.29
C GLU A 123 -4.93 9.11 9.21
N ASN A 124 -3.83 9.47 8.54
CA ASN A 124 -3.27 8.64 7.46
C ASN A 124 -2.89 7.23 7.93
N SER A 125 -2.27 7.11 9.11
CA SER A 125 -1.90 5.80 9.68
C SER A 125 -3.12 4.98 10.11
N PHE A 126 -4.17 5.62 10.64
CA PHE A 126 -5.46 4.99 10.93
C PHE A 126 -6.12 4.43 9.66
N PHE A 127 -6.25 5.25 8.62
CA PHE A 127 -6.86 4.80 7.36
C PHE A 127 -6.01 3.71 6.70
N SER A 128 -4.69 3.87 6.71
CA SER A 128 -3.78 2.92 6.07
C SER A 128 -3.77 1.56 6.76
N LYS A 129 -3.85 1.50 8.11
CA LYS A 129 -3.93 0.21 8.82
C LYS A 129 -5.23 -0.54 8.53
N GLU A 130 -6.37 0.16 8.50
CA GLU A 130 -7.69 -0.43 8.25
C GLU A 130 -7.81 -0.93 6.80
N VAL A 131 -7.29 -0.17 5.83
CA VAL A 131 -7.22 -0.60 4.43
C VAL A 131 -6.28 -1.81 4.27
N ALA A 132 -5.10 -1.77 4.90
CA ALA A 132 -4.16 -2.90 4.86
C ALA A 132 -4.77 -4.16 5.48
N GLU A 133 -5.50 -4.04 6.59
CA GLU A 133 -6.22 -5.15 7.23
C GLU A 133 -7.27 -5.77 6.31
N LYS A 134 -8.11 -4.93 5.67
CA LYS A 134 -9.10 -5.42 4.72
C LYS A 134 -8.46 -6.14 3.53
N MET A 135 -7.33 -5.64 3.03
CA MET A 135 -6.54 -6.31 1.99
C MET A 135 -5.92 -7.62 2.48
N LEU A 136 -5.46 -7.67 3.73
CA LEU A 136 -4.87 -8.87 4.35
C LEU A 136 -5.86 -10.00 4.46
N HIS A 137 -7.14 -9.76 4.78
CA HIS A 137 -8.14 -10.83 4.79
C HIS A 137 -8.17 -11.59 3.47
N LYS A 138 -8.15 -10.87 2.34
CA LYS A 138 -8.12 -11.49 1.01
C LYS A 138 -6.80 -12.21 0.72
N LYS A 139 -5.66 -11.61 1.09
CA LYS A 139 -4.34 -12.25 0.89
C LYS A 139 -4.16 -13.50 1.77
N ARG A 140 -4.59 -13.47 3.03
CA ARG A 140 -4.54 -14.61 3.96
C ARG A 140 -5.38 -15.79 3.48
N THR A 141 -6.62 -15.53 3.03
CA THR A 141 -7.48 -16.60 2.51
C THR A 141 -6.93 -17.19 1.22
N PHE A 142 -6.40 -16.34 0.32
CA PHE A 142 -5.76 -16.79 -0.91
C PHE A 142 -4.51 -17.62 -0.63
N THR A 143 -3.54 -17.09 0.13
CA THR A 143 -2.29 -17.78 0.48
C THR A 143 -2.55 -19.05 1.29
N GLY A 144 -3.48 -19.00 2.25
CA GLY A 144 -3.88 -20.16 3.06
C GLY A 144 -4.54 -21.25 2.22
N GLY A 145 -5.44 -20.90 1.30
CA GLY A 145 -6.05 -21.84 0.37
C GLY A 145 -5.01 -22.53 -0.52
N TYR A 146 -4.06 -21.77 -1.07
CA TYR A 146 -2.94 -22.33 -1.84
C TYR A 146 -2.06 -23.27 -1.00
N ALA A 147 -1.76 -22.91 0.24
CA ALA A 147 -0.99 -23.76 1.15
C ALA A 147 -1.71 -25.09 1.44
N VAL A 148 -3.04 -25.07 1.63
CA VAL A 148 -3.85 -26.28 1.81
C VAL A 148 -3.82 -27.15 0.56
N ILE A 149 -4.03 -26.57 -0.63
CA ILE A 149 -3.95 -27.31 -1.90
C ILE A 149 -2.58 -27.97 -2.06
N TRP A 150 -1.51 -27.25 -1.72
CA TRP A 150 -0.16 -27.79 -1.75
C TRP A 150 0.06 -28.93 -0.76
N LEU A 151 -0.44 -28.82 0.48
CA LEU A 151 -0.37 -29.89 1.47
C LEU A 151 -1.12 -31.14 1.00
N LEU A 152 -2.29 -30.98 0.37
CA LEU A 152 -3.05 -32.08 -0.22
C LEU A 152 -2.29 -32.73 -1.38
N ALA A 153 -1.75 -31.93 -2.31
CA ALA A 153 -0.96 -32.42 -3.43
C ALA A 153 0.30 -33.16 -2.96
N PHE A 154 0.97 -32.64 -1.92
CA PHE A 154 2.12 -33.27 -1.29
C PHE A 154 1.77 -34.61 -0.63
N SER A 155 0.59 -34.70 0.00
CA SER A 155 0.11 -35.92 0.65
C SER A 155 -0.27 -37.00 -0.38
N LEU A 156 -0.75 -36.60 -1.56
CA LEU A 156 -1.16 -37.47 -2.66
C LEU A 156 -0.03 -37.74 -3.68
N ARG A 157 1.23 -37.39 -3.35
CA ARG A 157 2.37 -37.32 -4.29
C ARG A 157 2.81 -38.63 -4.95
N HIS A 158 2.12 -39.75 -4.73
CA HIS A 158 2.60 -41.09 -5.05
C HIS A 158 3.03 -41.25 -6.52
N ASN A 159 2.53 -40.42 -7.44
CA ASN A 159 2.74 -40.60 -8.88
C ASN A 159 3.36 -39.43 -9.67
N ASN A 160 3.57 -38.22 -9.13
CA ASN A 160 4.07 -37.07 -9.93
C ASN A 160 4.85 -36.02 -9.12
N LEU A 161 6.14 -36.30 -8.84
CA LEU A 161 7.04 -35.38 -8.14
C LEU A 161 7.32 -34.08 -8.94
N GLU A 162 7.23 -34.14 -10.26
CA GLU A 162 7.44 -32.97 -11.13
C GLU A 162 6.39 -31.90 -10.85
N ILE A 163 5.09 -32.25 -10.92
CA ILE A 163 3.97 -31.33 -10.67
C ILE A 163 4.08 -30.68 -9.29
N LEU A 164 4.45 -31.45 -8.28
CA LEU A 164 4.66 -30.94 -6.92
C LEU A 164 5.79 -29.90 -6.87
N THR A 165 6.88 -30.12 -7.60
CA THR A 165 8.01 -29.18 -7.70
C THR A 165 7.57 -27.86 -8.32
N TRP A 166 6.77 -27.89 -9.40
CA TRP A 166 6.23 -26.69 -10.04
C TRP A 166 5.29 -25.89 -9.12
N ILE A 167 4.36 -26.56 -8.44
CA ILE A 167 3.46 -25.90 -7.48
C ILE A 167 4.27 -25.26 -6.35
N THR A 168 5.29 -25.98 -5.86
CA THR A 168 6.21 -25.46 -4.84
C THR A 168 6.94 -24.22 -5.36
N GLN A 169 7.48 -24.24 -6.58
CA GLN A 169 8.14 -23.08 -7.19
C GLN A 169 7.21 -21.87 -7.35
N VAL A 170 5.93 -22.08 -7.67
CA VAL A 170 4.95 -20.98 -7.77
C VAL A 170 4.63 -20.40 -6.38
N ILE A 171 4.41 -21.26 -5.37
CA ILE A 171 4.09 -20.83 -4.00
C ILE A 171 5.27 -20.11 -3.36
N PHE A 172 6.47 -20.66 -3.53
CA PHE A 172 7.72 -20.14 -3.01
C PHE A 172 8.46 -19.28 -4.04
N SER A 173 7.79 -18.78 -5.08
CA SER A 173 8.35 -17.84 -6.08
C SER A 173 8.80 -16.50 -5.48
N GLY A 174 8.77 -16.38 -4.16
CA GLY A 174 9.05 -15.18 -3.39
C GLY A 174 7.85 -14.22 -3.41
N GLU A 175 7.16 -14.08 -4.53
CA GLU A 175 6.24 -12.97 -4.75
C GLU A 175 4.96 -13.04 -3.93
N ILE A 176 4.27 -14.19 -3.88
CA ILE A 176 3.00 -14.33 -3.13
C ILE A 176 3.24 -14.15 -1.62
N ILE A 177 4.23 -14.89 -1.09
CA ILE A 177 4.56 -14.87 0.34
C ILE A 177 5.15 -13.51 0.72
N ALA A 178 6.09 -12.96 -0.06
CA ALA A 178 6.70 -11.65 0.25
C ALA A 178 5.67 -10.53 0.20
N GLN A 179 4.76 -10.50 -0.78
CA GLN A 179 3.70 -9.49 -0.80
C GLN A 179 2.74 -9.60 0.39
N TRP A 180 2.45 -10.83 0.86
CA TRP A 180 1.66 -11.02 2.07
C TRP A 180 2.40 -10.51 3.31
N LEU A 181 3.66 -10.94 3.51
CA LEU A 181 4.48 -10.52 4.66
C LEU A 181 4.73 -9.01 4.67
N ASN A 182 5.03 -8.40 3.52
CA ASN A 182 5.20 -6.95 3.41
C ASN A 182 3.93 -6.20 3.80
N LEU A 183 2.75 -6.73 3.45
CA LEU A 183 1.48 -6.12 3.83
C LEU A 183 1.19 -6.26 5.33
N GLU A 184 1.56 -7.40 5.94
CA GLU A 184 1.48 -7.58 7.41
C GLU A 184 2.37 -6.58 8.14
N VAL A 185 3.63 -6.47 7.72
CA VAL A 185 4.59 -5.52 8.29
C VAL A 185 4.10 -4.09 8.11
N LEU A 186 3.54 -3.74 6.94
CA LEU A 186 2.98 -2.42 6.69
C LEU A 186 1.81 -2.11 7.64
N ARG A 187 0.86 -3.05 7.80
CA ARG A 187 -0.27 -2.88 8.74
C ARG A 187 0.25 -2.62 10.16
N LEU A 188 1.16 -3.47 10.65
CA LEU A 188 1.70 -3.37 12.01
C LEU A 188 2.47 -2.06 12.22
N ARG A 189 3.22 -1.59 11.22
CA ARG A 189 3.93 -0.31 11.32
C ARG A 189 2.97 0.87 11.36
N HIS A 190 1.93 0.87 10.52
CA HIS A 190 0.90 1.91 10.56
C HIS A 190 0.10 1.90 11.87
N GLU A 191 -0.22 0.72 12.40
CA GLU A 191 -0.86 0.58 13.71
C GLU A 191 0.01 1.17 14.83
N ARG A 192 1.30 0.84 14.87
CA ARG A 192 2.24 1.43 15.84
C ARG A 192 2.35 2.95 15.71
N THR A 193 2.40 3.48 14.49
CA THR A 193 2.42 4.94 14.28
C THR A 193 1.13 5.58 14.79
N TYR A 194 -0.02 4.98 14.50
CA TYR A 194 -1.31 5.44 14.99
C TYR A 194 -1.35 5.43 16.53
N ASP A 195 -1.00 4.32 17.18
CA ASP A 195 -1.07 4.19 18.64
C ASP A 195 -0.14 5.19 19.34
N ARG A 196 1.04 5.44 18.76
CA ARG A 196 2.00 6.42 19.28
C ARG A 196 1.46 7.85 19.21
N LEU A 197 0.88 8.24 18.06
CA LEU A 197 0.29 9.56 17.91
C LEU A 197 -1.01 9.70 18.71
N HIS A 198 -1.83 8.66 18.78
CA HIS A 198 -3.02 8.61 19.63
C HIS A 198 -2.64 8.85 21.09
N THR A 199 -1.62 8.16 21.59
CA THR A 199 -1.10 8.36 22.95
C THR A 199 -0.56 9.78 23.14
N HIS A 200 0.10 10.35 22.13
CA HIS A 200 0.60 11.72 22.16
C HIS A 200 -0.52 12.75 22.32
N PHE A 201 -1.60 12.63 21.53
CA PHE A 201 -2.76 13.53 21.63
C PHE A 201 -3.60 13.29 22.89
N LEU A 202 -3.70 12.04 23.35
CA LEU A 202 -4.45 11.70 24.57
C LEU A 202 -3.87 12.35 25.83
N HIS A 203 -2.55 12.47 25.92
CA HIS A 203 -1.88 13.04 27.09
C HIS A 203 -1.70 14.57 27.02
N ASP A 204 -2.24 15.22 25.99
CA ASP A 204 -2.16 16.67 25.76
C ASP A 204 -0.73 17.22 25.99
N ILE A 205 0.25 16.54 25.38
CA ILE A 205 1.65 16.96 25.50
C ILE A 205 1.80 18.31 24.81
N GLY A 206 2.20 19.33 25.57
CA GLY A 206 2.34 20.70 25.07
C GLY A 206 3.04 20.76 23.71
N ALA A 207 2.39 21.44 22.76
CA ALA A 207 2.72 21.48 21.34
C ALA A 207 4.19 21.83 21.05
N GLU A 208 4.74 22.75 21.85
CA GLU A 208 6.08 23.30 21.69
C GLU A 208 7.15 22.56 22.50
N SER A 209 6.75 21.53 23.25
CA SER A 209 7.74 20.76 24.01
C SER A 209 8.68 20.03 23.04
N PRO A 210 9.99 19.98 23.32
CA PRO A 210 10.95 19.21 22.50
C PRO A 210 10.52 17.75 22.30
N ARG A 211 9.84 17.18 23.31
CA ARG A 211 9.29 15.83 23.26
C ARG A 211 8.13 15.70 22.27
N ALA A 212 7.20 16.67 22.23
CA ALA A 212 6.13 16.69 21.23
C ALA A 212 6.73 16.76 19.83
N ILE A 213 7.69 17.66 19.63
CA ILE A 213 8.34 17.86 18.34
C ILE A 213 9.00 16.57 17.85
N ALA A 214 9.83 15.96 18.68
CA ALA A 214 10.50 14.71 18.36
C ALA A 214 9.50 13.57 18.09
N THR A 215 8.42 13.49 18.86
CA THR A 215 7.40 12.44 18.72
C THR A 215 6.65 12.53 17.40
N VAL A 216 6.22 13.74 17.03
CA VAL A 216 5.50 13.97 15.77
C VAL A 216 6.40 13.70 14.57
N LEU A 217 7.63 14.23 14.58
CA LEU A 217 8.57 14.05 13.47
C LEU A 217 8.99 12.58 13.31
N ASP A 218 9.31 11.88 14.41
CA ASP A 218 9.65 10.47 14.36
C ASP A 218 8.47 9.62 13.86
N SER A 219 7.24 9.94 14.29
CA SER A 219 6.04 9.25 13.83
C SER A 219 5.76 9.48 12.34
N PHE A 220 5.96 10.72 11.86
CA PHE A 220 5.87 11.07 10.45
C PHE A 220 6.91 10.31 9.61
N VAL A 221 8.17 10.32 10.04
CA VAL A 221 9.25 9.59 9.35
C VAL A 221 8.99 8.08 9.37
N ALA A 222 8.52 7.53 10.49
CA ALA A 222 8.17 6.12 10.60
C ALA A 222 7.03 5.73 9.63
N TYR A 223 5.99 6.56 9.52
CA TYR A 223 4.89 6.35 8.58
C TYR A 223 5.38 6.35 7.13
N GLU A 224 6.11 7.39 6.73
CA GLU A 224 6.62 7.54 5.37
C GLU A 224 7.63 6.43 5.02
N SER A 225 8.49 6.05 5.98
CA SER A 225 9.45 4.96 5.80
C SER A 225 8.77 3.59 5.71
N ALA A 226 7.71 3.36 6.49
CA ALA A 226 6.92 2.14 6.39
C ALA A 226 6.28 2.00 5.01
N LYS A 227 5.67 3.07 4.52
CA LYS A 227 5.05 3.13 3.19
C LYS A 227 6.06 2.86 2.08
N SER A 228 7.19 3.58 2.09
CA SER A 228 8.21 3.47 1.06
C SER A 228 8.92 2.11 1.04
N SER A 229 9.13 1.49 2.21
CA SER A 229 9.79 0.19 2.31
C SER A 229 8.88 -1.01 2.02
N ALA A 230 7.55 -0.87 2.06
CA ALA A 230 6.64 -1.98 1.85
C ALA A 230 6.63 -2.51 0.41
N GLY A 231 7.02 -1.67 -0.56
CA GLY A 231 7.11 -2.07 -1.96
C GLY A 231 5.78 -2.51 -2.58
N LEU A 232 4.65 -2.07 -2.02
CA LEU A 232 3.30 -2.38 -2.47
C LEU A 232 2.40 -1.15 -2.31
N LEU A 233 1.36 -1.05 -3.14
CA LEU A 233 0.37 0.00 -3.05
C LEU A 233 -0.88 -0.49 -2.30
N LEU A 234 -1.42 0.36 -1.44
CA LEU A 234 -2.74 0.12 -0.86
C LEU A 234 -3.82 0.27 -1.93
N SER A 235 -4.87 -0.55 -1.84
CA SER A 235 -5.92 -0.59 -2.84
C SER A 235 -6.82 0.63 -2.75
N THR A 236 -6.86 1.45 -3.80
CA THR A 236 -7.80 2.56 -3.93
C THR A 236 -9.26 2.11 -3.87
N LYS A 237 -9.57 0.91 -4.39
CA LYS A 237 -10.92 0.34 -4.32
C LYS A 237 -11.33 0.09 -2.87
N VAL A 238 -10.47 -0.59 -2.11
CA VAL A 238 -10.72 -0.87 -0.68
C VAL A 238 -10.78 0.43 0.13
N PHE A 239 -9.91 1.39 -0.16
CA PHE A 239 -9.96 2.72 0.44
C PHE A 239 -11.32 3.39 0.19
N ASN A 240 -11.80 3.45 -1.05
CA ASN A 240 -13.08 4.07 -1.38
C ASN A 240 -14.28 3.37 -0.71
N GLU A 241 -14.24 2.04 -0.61
CA GLU A 241 -15.26 1.24 0.09
C GLU A 241 -15.31 1.58 1.60
N LEU A 242 -14.16 1.75 2.24
CA LEU A 242 -14.06 2.03 3.68
C LEU A 242 -14.13 3.51 4.03
N ASN A 243 -13.89 4.42 3.08
CA ASN A 243 -13.69 5.85 3.36
C ASN A 243 -14.85 6.45 4.17
N SER A 244 -16.10 6.18 3.78
CA SER A 244 -17.26 6.76 4.46
C SER A 244 -17.41 6.32 5.93
N SER A 245 -17.09 5.08 6.27
CA SER A 245 -17.16 4.57 7.64
C SER A 245 -15.95 5.03 8.46
N LEU A 246 -14.75 5.01 7.86
CA LEU A 246 -13.52 5.47 8.50
C LEU A 246 -13.54 6.96 8.80
N THR A 247 -14.06 7.82 7.92
CA THR A 247 -14.21 9.26 8.19
C THR A 247 -15.15 9.53 9.37
N LYS A 248 -16.23 8.75 9.51
CA LYS A 248 -17.12 8.85 10.68
C LYS A 248 -16.40 8.47 11.97
N LYS A 249 -15.70 7.33 11.96
CA LYS A 249 -14.90 6.85 13.10
C LYS A 249 -13.76 7.82 13.45
N TRP A 250 -13.10 8.40 12.46
CA TRP A 250 -12.08 9.43 12.66
C TRP A 250 -12.64 10.68 13.32
N THR A 251 -13.80 11.16 12.86
CA THR A 251 -14.49 12.29 13.51
C THR A 251 -14.84 12.00 14.97
N GLN A 252 -15.22 10.76 15.30
CA GLN A 252 -15.42 10.36 16.69
C GLN A 252 -14.11 10.39 17.50
N ILE A 253 -13.02 9.81 16.97
CA ILE A 253 -11.71 9.81 17.61
C ILE A 253 -11.23 11.24 17.90
N ARG A 254 -11.37 12.15 16.94
CA ARG A 254 -10.99 13.57 17.11
C ARG A 254 -11.74 14.22 18.28
N LYS A 255 -13.04 13.96 18.40
CA LYS A 255 -13.87 14.46 19.50
C LYS A 255 -13.44 13.92 20.85
N GLU A 256 -13.18 12.62 20.92
CA GLU A 256 -12.71 11.96 22.14
C GLU A 256 -11.35 12.51 22.61
N LEU A 257 -10.46 12.80 21.67
CA LEU A 257 -9.13 13.36 21.94
C LEU A 257 -9.12 14.90 22.05
N LYS A 258 -10.27 15.56 21.93
CA LYS A 258 -10.39 17.03 21.94
C LYS A 258 -9.46 17.72 20.93
N MET A 259 -9.26 17.09 19.77
CA MET A 259 -8.44 17.62 18.67
C MET A 259 -9.15 18.69 17.84
N GLU A 260 -10.18 19.33 18.41
CA GLU A 260 -10.95 20.39 17.76
C GLU A 260 -10.29 21.74 18.02
N PHE A 261 -10.44 22.67 17.07
CA PHE A 261 -9.89 24.02 17.17
C PHE A 261 -10.44 24.72 18.43
N GLN A 262 -9.60 24.93 19.44
CA GLN A 262 -9.87 25.94 20.46
C GLN A 262 -9.39 27.28 19.89
N PRO A 263 -10.29 28.22 19.55
CA PRO A 263 -9.85 29.57 19.23
C PRO A 263 -9.10 30.08 20.46
N SER A 264 -7.83 30.40 20.28
CA SER A 264 -7.01 31.08 21.28
C SER A 264 -7.78 32.30 21.79
N ALA A 265 -8.11 32.29 23.08
CA ALA A 265 -8.69 33.42 23.79
C ALA A 265 -7.72 34.62 23.84
#